data_AF-A0A1G5JNQ3-F1
#
_entry.id   AF-A0A1G5JNQ3-F1
#
_cell.length_a   1.000
_cell.length_b   1.000
_cell.length_c   1.000
_cell.angle_alpha   90.00
_cell.angle_beta   90.00
_cell.angle_gamma   90.00
#
_symmetry.space_group_name_H-M   'P 1'
#
loop_
_entity.id
_entity.type
_entity.pdbx_description
1 polymer ?
#
loop_
_entity_poly.entity_id
_entity_poly.type
_entity_poly.pdbx_seq_one_letter_code
_entity_poly.pdbx_strand_id
1 'polypeptide(L)'
;MTHFSVVQIDMHPAPYVAATGSARSAQILARLVGERCPGNVFGIRDKAEFFGPKSNGFIRDCARSFEVQKIAADELMAEADDNPDQLTKWHVYFYDSGAGDYRFKVNAYLDHDLRVRAKCEADPELIGRGVVYGDGPTMETLYLMLDALTASRETAA
;
A
#
# COMPACT_ATOMS: atom_id res chain seq x y z
N MET A 1 14.65 8.35 16.69
CA MET A 1 14.21 8.17 15.31
C MET A 1 13.37 6.90 15.29
N THR A 2 12.10 6.99 14.89
CA THR A 2 11.25 5.79 14.76
C THR A 2 11.72 5.03 13.52
N HIS A 3 11.94 3.72 13.67
CA HIS A 3 12.39 2.88 12.57
C HIS A 3 11.31 1.88 12.20
N PHE A 4 11.09 1.74 10.90
CA PHE A 4 10.17 0.76 10.34
C PHE A 4 10.96 -0.37 9.70
N SER A 5 10.41 -1.58 9.70
CA SER A 5 11.01 -2.73 9.00
C SER A 5 10.13 -3.19 7.85
N VAL A 6 10.77 -3.57 6.75
CA VAL A 6 10.19 -4.48 5.76
C VAL A 6 10.50 -5.90 6.20
N VAL A 7 9.47 -6.73 6.27
CA VAL A 7 9.56 -8.14 6.63
C VAL A 7 8.85 -9.00 5.60
N GLN A 8 9.32 -10.22 5.42
CA GLN A 8 8.67 -11.23 4.60
C GLN A 8 7.63 -11.98 5.46
N ILE A 9 6.34 -11.88 5.13
CA ILE A 9 5.22 -12.31 5.99
C ILE A 9 4.58 -13.64 5.58
N ASP A 10 5.04 -14.24 4.50
CA ASP A 10 4.62 -15.58 4.05
C ASP A 10 5.31 -16.73 4.82
N MET A 11 6.23 -16.41 5.73
CA MET A 11 6.96 -17.35 6.57
C MET A 11 6.85 -16.98 8.05
N HIS A 12 6.85 -17.99 8.92
CA HIS A 12 6.97 -17.82 10.36
C HIS A 12 8.28 -18.43 10.90
N PRO A 13 9.09 -17.69 11.67
CA PRO A 13 8.97 -16.25 11.96
C PRO A 13 9.19 -15.39 10.71
N ALA A 14 8.53 -14.22 10.64
CA ALA A 14 8.62 -13.30 9.51
C ALA A 14 10.05 -12.75 9.35
N PRO A 15 10.80 -13.13 8.29
CA PRO A 15 12.20 -12.74 8.17
C PRO A 15 12.37 -11.26 7.80
N TYR A 16 13.31 -10.59 8.45
CA TYR A 16 13.70 -9.20 8.20
C TYR A 16 14.36 -9.03 6.83
N VAL A 17 13.95 -7.99 6.11
CA VAL A 17 14.50 -7.58 4.81
C VAL A 17 15.38 -6.33 4.97
N ALA A 18 14.77 -5.22 5.38
CA ALA A 18 15.41 -3.91 5.47
C ALA A 18 14.71 -3.01 6.51
N ALA A 19 15.37 -1.92 6.90
CA ALA A 19 14.82 -0.91 7.78
C ALA A 19 14.80 0.44 7.06
N THR A 20 13.81 1.28 7.38
CA THR A 20 13.63 2.61 6.78
C THR A 20 13.27 3.64 7.85
N GLY A 21 13.24 4.91 7.46
CA GLY A 21 13.00 6.05 8.37
C GLY A 21 11.53 6.43 8.56
N SER A 22 10.61 5.88 7.77
CA SER A 22 9.17 6.20 7.82
C SER A 22 8.30 5.03 7.39
N ALA A 23 7.02 5.08 7.74
CA ALA A 23 6.06 4.04 7.37
C ALA A 23 5.88 3.98 5.85
N ARG A 24 5.81 5.14 5.18
CA ARG A 24 5.70 5.21 3.73
C ARG A 24 6.92 4.66 3.02
N SER A 25 8.13 5.00 3.47
CA SER A 25 9.36 4.45 2.87
C SER A 25 9.45 2.94 3.02
N ALA A 26 9.03 2.37 4.17
CA ALA A 26 8.95 0.92 4.35
C ALA A 26 7.92 0.30 3.39
N GLN A 27 6.77 0.94 3.23
CA GLN A 27 5.70 0.46 2.36
C GLN A 27 6.10 0.48 0.87
N ILE A 28 6.72 1.56 0.39
CA ILE A 28 7.24 1.64 -0.98
C ILE A 28 8.29 0.55 -1.19
N LEU A 29 9.21 0.38 -0.24
CA LEU A 29 10.24 -0.65 -0.34
C LEU A 29 9.65 -2.06 -0.37
N ALA A 30 8.65 -2.35 0.48
CA ALA A 30 7.92 -3.62 0.47
C ALA A 30 7.26 -3.90 -0.89
N ARG A 31 6.65 -2.86 -1.50
CA ARG A 31 6.06 -2.94 -2.85
C ARG A 31 7.12 -3.22 -3.92
N LEU A 32 8.18 -2.42 -3.98
CA LEU A 32 9.24 -2.52 -5.00
C LEU A 32 10.01 -3.85 -4.93
N VAL A 33 10.21 -4.38 -3.72
CA VAL A 33 10.81 -5.71 -3.53
C VAL A 33 9.81 -6.80 -3.93
N GLY A 34 8.52 -6.65 -3.60
CA GLY A 34 7.44 -7.54 -4.04
C GLY A 34 7.34 -7.68 -5.56
N GLU A 35 7.46 -6.58 -6.28
CA GLU A 35 7.47 -6.55 -7.76
C GLU A 35 8.65 -7.32 -8.35
N ARG A 36 9.83 -7.24 -7.71
CA ARG A 36 11.07 -7.88 -8.17
C ARG A 36 11.24 -9.32 -7.69
N CYS A 37 10.51 -9.73 -6.66
CA CYS A 37 10.57 -11.05 -6.04
C CYS A 37 9.18 -11.73 -6.04
N PRO A 38 8.61 -12.00 -7.23
CA PRO A 38 7.25 -12.52 -7.33
C PRO A 38 7.08 -13.83 -6.57
N GLY A 39 5.92 -14.00 -5.94
CA GLY A 39 5.60 -15.15 -5.10
C GLY A 39 5.95 -14.98 -3.62
N ASN A 40 6.74 -13.96 -3.26
CA ASN A 40 6.96 -13.60 -1.86
C ASN A 40 5.95 -12.53 -1.41
N VAL A 41 5.57 -12.56 -0.13
CA VAL A 41 4.69 -11.54 0.45
C VAL A 41 5.46 -10.72 1.47
N PHE A 42 5.42 -9.40 1.33
CA PHE A 42 6.11 -8.45 2.19
C PHE A 42 5.12 -7.58 2.95
N GLY A 43 5.44 -7.29 4.21
CA GLY A 43 4.70 -6.38 5.06
C GLY A 43 5.63 -5.42 5.78
N ILE A 44 5.06 -4.48 6.52
CA ILE A 44 5.79 -3.52 7.33
C ILE A 44 5.56 -3.74 8.82
N ARG A 45 6.54 -3.38 9.64
CA ARG A 45 6.44 -3.38 11.11
C ARG A 45 6.96 -2.08 11.69
N ASP A 46 6.30 -1.64 12.76
CA ASP A 46 6.56 -0.36 13.43
C ASP A 46 7.71 -0.44 14.46
N LYS A 47 8.77 -1.21 14.13
CA LYS A 47 10.06 -1.31 14.83
C LYS A 47 11.12 -1.86 13.88
N ALA A 48 12.39 -1.57 14.17
CA ALA A 48 13.50 -2.22 13.47
C ALA A 48 13.76 -3.65 13.99
N GLU A 49 13.65 -4.67 13.13
CA GLU A 49 13.90 -6.08 13.49
C GLU A 49 15.34 -6.51 13.15
N PHE A 50 16.32 -5.70 13.57
CA PHE A 50 17.73 -5.92 13.27
C PHE A 50 18.28 -7.26 13.79
N PHE A 51 17.69 -7.83 14.84
CA PHE A 51 18.15 -9.08 15.45
C PHE A 51 17.27 -10.28 15.10
N GLY A 52 16.19 -10.07 14.33
CA GLY A 52 15.32 -11.16 13.88
C GLY A 52 15.96 -12.02 12.78
N PRO A 53 15.36 -13.18 12.48
CA PRO A 53 15.67 -14.01 11.33
C PRO A 53 15.75 -13.17 10.06
N LYS A 54 16.70 -13.47 9.18
CA LYS A 54 16.94 -12.68 7.97
C LYS A 54 16.35 -13.37 6.77
N SER A 55 15.73 -12.60 5.88
CA SER A 55 15.37 -13.09 4.56
C SER A 55 16.66 -13.44 3.78
N ASN A 56 16.49 -14.17 2.69
CA ASN A 56 17.59 -14.63 1.85
C ASN A 56 18.45 -13.44 1.33
N GLY A 57 19.70 -13.71 0.97
CA GLY A 57 20.63 -12.67 0.51
C GLY A 57 20.08 -11.87 -0.67
N PHE A 58 19.50 -12.56 -1.65
CA PHE A 58 18.95 -11.96 -2.87
C PHE A 58 17.88 -10.89 -2.60
N ILE A 59 16.90 -11.17 -1.74
CA ILE A 59 15.83 -10.25 -1.37
C ILE A 59 16.40 -9.02 -0.65
N ARG A 60 17.34 -9.22 0.27
CA ARG A 60 17.98 -8.09 0.99
C ARG A 60 18.86 -7.25 0.08
N ASP A 61 19.57 -7.87 -0.85
CA ASP A 61 20.42 -7.17 -1.82
C ASP A 61 19.56 -6.38 -2.82
N CYS A 62 18.44 -6.95 -3.26
CA CYS A 62 17.41 -6.24 -4.02
C CYS A 62 16.92 -5.00 -3.27
N ALA A 63 16.53 -5.15 -2.00
CA ALA A 63 16.08 -4.02 -1.18
C ALA A 63 17.15 -2.92 -1.01
N ARG A 64 18.44 -3.28 -1.03
CA ARG A 64 19.56 -2.33 -0.90
C ARG A 64 20.08 -1.81 -2.23
N SER A 65 19.58 -2.30 -3.35
CA SER A 65 20.05 -1.91 -4.67
C SER A 65 19.83 -0.41 -4.90
N PHE A 66 20.77 0.23 -5.58
CA PHE A 66 20.68 1.66 -5.89
C PHE A 66 19.40 2.00 -6.65
N GLU A 67 18.99 1.15 -7.60
CA GLU A 67 17.78 1.34 -8.38
C GLU A 67 16.52 1.37 -7.49
N VAL A 68 16.36 0.39 -6.60
CA VAL A 68 15.22 0.33 -5.66
C VAL A 68 15.22 1.53 -4.73
N GLN A 69 16.38 1.90 -4.18
CA GLN A 69 16.50 3.04 -3.28
C GLN A 69 16.21 4.37 -3.97
N LYS A 70 16.64 4.52 -5.23
CA LYS A 70 16.35 5.71 -6.04
C LYS A 70 14.85 5.83 -6.31
N ILE A 71 14.19 4.77 -6.78
CA ILE A 71 12.74 4.80 -7.04
C ILE A 71 11.97 5.12 -5.75
N ALA A 72 12.36 4.51 -4.63
CA ALA A 72 11.72 4.80 -3.34
C ALA A 72 11.87 6.27 -2.93
N ALA A 73 13.04 6.88 -3.14
CA ALA A 73 13.27 8.29 -2.86
C ALA A 73 12.47 9.20 -3.80
N ASP A 74 12.45 8.89 -5.10
CA ASP A 74 11.73 9.66 -6.11
C ASP A 74 10.21 9.66 -5.82
N GLU A 75 9.64 8.52 -5.40
CA GLU A 75 8.23 8.44 -5.01
C GLU A 75 7.91 9.19 -3.72
N LEU A 76 8.79 9.14 -2.71
CA LEU A 76 8.59 9.93 -1.49
C LEU A 76 8.60 11.43 -1.78
N MET A 77 9.47 11.88 -2.69
CA MET A 77 9.53 13.27 -3.10
C MET A 77 8.29 13.67 -3.91
N ALA A 78 7.79 12.79 -4.78
CA ALA A 78 6.58 13.06 -5.56
C ALA A 78 5.31 13.15 -4.69
N GLU A 79 5.28 12.47 -3.55
CA GLU A 79 4.15 12.47 -2.61
C GLU A 79 4.31 13.49 -1.47
N ALA A 80 5.38 14.29 -1.44
CA ALA A 80 5.74 15.11 -0.26
C ALA A 80 4.71 16.18 0.09
N ASP A 81 4.05 16.78 -0.91
CA ASP A 81 3.03 17.82 -0.69
C ASP A 81 1.71 17.21 -0.17
N ASP A 82 1.34 16.02 -0.64
CA ASP A 82 0.10 15.33 -0.25
C ASP A 82 0.25 14.49 1.02
N ASN A 83 1.49 14.08 1.35
CA ASN A 83 1.83 13.21 2.48
C ASN A 83 3.11 13.67 3.20
N PRO A 84 3.12 14.90 3.76
CA PRO A 84 4.32 15.47 4.41
C PRO A 84 4.81 14.64 5.60
N ASP A 85 3.89 13.96 6.28
CA ASP A 85 4.17 13.12 7.44
C ASP A 85 4.63 11.69 7.06
N GLN A 86 4.69 11.38 5.76
CA GLN A 86 5.13 10.08 5.22
C GLN A 86 4.37 8.90 5.85
N LEU A 87 3.05 9.05 5.96
CA LEU A 87 2.12 8.03 6.46
C LEU A 87 1.90 6.94 5.40
N THR A 88 1.41 5.78 5.85
CA THR A 88 1.05 4.68 4.94
C THR A 88 -0.04 5.12 3.96
N LYS A 89 0.13 4.70 2.71
CA LYS A 89 -0.81 4.92 1.60
C LYS A 89 -1.78 3.74 1.50
N TRP A 90 -3.05 4.08 1.45
CA TRP A 90 -4.17 3.17 1.22
C TRP A 90 -4.81 3.48 -0.12
N HIS A 91 -5.03 2.45 -0.93
CA HIS A 91 -5.80 2.53 -2.17
C HIS A 91 -7.23 2.13 -1.87
N VAL A 92 -8.16 3.04 -2.15
CA VAL A 92 -9.59 2.86 -1.98
C VAL A 92 -10.21 2.53 -3.33
N TYR A 93 -11.06 1.51 -3.37
CA TYR A 93 -11.72 1.01 -4.57
C TYR A 93 -13.23 1.03 -4.36
N PHE A 94 -13.95 1.63 -5.30
CA PHE A 94 -15.41 1.77 -5.28
C PHE A 94 -16.01 0.91 -6.38
N TYR A 95 -17.02 0.12 -6.04
CA TYR A 95 -17.69 -0.81 -6.96
C TYR A 95 -19.19 -0.54 -6.99
N ASP A 96 -19.82 -0.78 -8.13
CA ASP A 96 -21.27 -0.69 -8.34
C ASP A 96 -21.81 -2.03 -8.85
N SER A 97 -22.51 -2.77 -7.99
CA SER A 97 -23.14 -4.04 -8.36
C SER A 97 -24.54 -3.88 -8.97
N GLY A 98 -24.94 -2.64 -9.33
CA GLY A 98 -26.20 -2.37 -10.01
C GLY A 98 -27.36 -2.08 -9.05
N ALA A 99 -28.36 -2.95 -8.98
CA ALA A 99 -29.58 -2.70 -8.20
C ALA A 99 -29.61 -3.51 -6.89
N GLY A 100 -30.15 -2.90 -5.83
CA GLY A 100 -30.42 -3.56 -4.55
C GLY A 100 -29.88 -2.80 -3.34
N ASP A 101 -30.30 -3.24 -2.16
CA ASP A 101 -29.65 -2.86 -0.91
C ASP A 101 -28.18 -3.34 -1.01
N TYR A 102 -27.22 -2.47 -0.71
CA TYR A 102 -25.77 -2.70 -0.90
C TYR A 102 -25.27 -2.62 -2.36
N ARG A 103 -25.92 -1.81 -3.21
CA ARG A 103 -25.44 -1.44 -4.56
C ARG A 103 -23.94 -1.10 -4.61
N PHE A 104 -23.49 -0.25 -3.68
CA PHE A 104 -22.11 0.20 -3.66
C PHE A 104 -21.29 -0.59 -2.65
N LYS A 105 -20.11 -1.04 -3.07
CA LYS A 105 -19.12 -1.67 -2.21
C LYS A 105 -17.86 -0.82 -2.20
N VAL A 106 -17.20 -0.76 -1.05
CA VAL A 106 -15.95 -0.03 -0.88
C VAL A 106 -14.93 -0.91 -0.20
N ASN A 107 -13.72 -0.98 -0.75
CA ASN A 107 -12.60 -1.70 -0.16
C ASN A 107 -11.38 -0.79 -0.10
N ALA A 108 -10.55 -0.95 0.93
CA ALA A 108 -9.28 -0.25 1.06
C ALA A 108 -8.15 -1.24 1.37
N TYR A 109 -7.03 -1.11 0.65
CA TYR A 109 -5.86 -1.99 0.80
C TYR A 109 -4.57 -1.18 0.80
N LEU A 110 -3.54 -1.71 1.46
CA LEU A 110 -2.25 -1.05 1.55
C LEU A 110 -1.56 -1.06 0.18
N ASP A 111 -0.75 -0.03 -0.08
CA ASP A 111 -0.01 0.10 -1.35
C ASP A 111 0.87 -1.13 -1.68
N HIS A 112 1.42 -1.80 -0.67
CA HIS A 112 2.24 -2.99 -0.85
C HIS A 112 1.45 -4.29 -1.06
N ASP A 113 0.11 -4.28 -0.98
CA ASP A 113 -0.77 -5.44 -1.21
C ASP A 113 -1.01 -5.69 -2.72
N LEU A 114 0.08 -5.80 -3.48
CA LEU A 114 0.11 -5.84 -4.95
C LEU A 114 -0.93 -6.80 -5.55
N ARG A 115 -1.01 -8.03 -5.03
CA ARG A 115 -1.92 -9.06 -5.54
C ARG A 115 -3.38 -8.70 -5.31
N VAL A 116 -3.71 -8.08 -4.18
CA VAL A 116 -5.08 -7.70 -3.85
C VAL A 116 -5.48 -6.50 -4.69
N ARG A 117 -4.60 -5.50 -4.78
CA ARG A 117 -4.78 -4.33 -5.64
C ARG A 117 -5.00 -4.71 -7.11
N ALA A 118 -4.19 -5.61 -7.66
CA ALA A 118 -4.37 -6.09 -9.03
C ALA A 118 -5.73 -6.76 -9.26
N LYS A 119 -6.27 -7.48 -8.27
CA LYS A 119 -7.62 -8.06 -8.35
C LYS A 119 -8.71 -6.99 -8.33
N CYS A 120 -8.58 -6.01 -7.44
CA CYS A 120 -9.49 -4.86 -7.35
C CYS A 120 -9.52 -4.06 -8.65
N GLU A 121 -8.36 -3.86 -9.27
CA GLU A 121 -8.23 -3.09 -10.52
C GLU A 121 -8.77 -3.82 -11.75
N ALA A 122 -8.82 -5.15 -11.71
CA ALA A 122 -9.36 -6.00 -12.78
C ALA A 122 -10.86 -6.30 -12.63
N ASP A 123 -11.49 -5.86 -11.54
CA ASP A 123 -12.92 -6.11 -11.29
C ASP A 123 -13.80 -5.30 -12.24
N PRO A 124 -14.74 -5.94 -12.98
CA PRO A 124 -15.63 -5.23 -13.90
C PRO A 124 -16.66 -4.32 -13.21
N GLU A 125 -16.95 -4.53 -11.92
CA GLU A 125 -17.85 -3.67 -11.13
C GLU A 125 -17.14 -2.38 -10.66
N LEU A 126 -15.83 -2.24 -10.89
CA LEU A 126 -15.07 -1.10 -10.42
C LEU A 126 -15.48 0.20 -11.13
N ILE A 127 -15.94 1.17 -10.34
CA ILE A 127 -16.38 2.48 -10.83
C ILE A 127 -15.47 3.64 -10.44
N GLY A 128 -14.56 3.46 -9.48
CA GLY A 128 -13.69 4.54 -9.05
C GLY A 128 -12.57 4.09 -8.13
N ARG A 129 -11.58 4.97 -7.98
CA ARG A 129 -10.42 4.78 -7.10
C ARG A 129 -10.12 6.06 -6.34
N GLY A 130 -9.53 5.92 -5.17
CA GLY A 130 -9.03 7.03 -4.35
C GLY A 130 -7.82 6.62 -3.53
N VAL A 131 -7.20 7.59 -2.88
CA VAL A 131 -6.04 7.39 -2.01
C VAL A 131 -6.30 8.07 -0.67
N VAL A 132 -5.88 7.41 0.41
CA VAL A 132 -5.87 7.98 1.77
C VAL A 132 -4.50 7.70 2.39
N TYR A 133 -3.94 8.69 3.10
CA TYR A 133 -2.73 8.53 3.90
C TYR A 133 -3.09 8.44 5.39
N GLY A 134 -2.52 7.48 6.12
CA GLY A 134 -2.77 7.29 7.56
C GLY A 134 -2.87 5.83 7.99
N ASP A 135 -3.21 5.58 9.25
CA ASP A 135 -3.25 4.22 9.85
C ASP A 135 -4.36 3.31 9.28
N GLY A 136 -5.27 3.87 8.48
CA GLY A 136 -6.36 3.18 7.81
C GLY A 136 -7.57 4.09 7.66
N PRO A 137 -8.30 4.05 6.53
CA PRO A 137 -9.51 4.82 6.39
C PRO A 137 -10.62 4.26 7.30
N THR A 138 -11.34 5.14 7.98
CA THR A 138 -12.54 4.75 8.73
C THR A 138 -13.69 4.49 7.77
N MET A 139 -14.72 3.75 8.21
CA MET A 139 -15.95 3.58 7.41
C MET A 139 -16.58 4.93 7.03
N GLU A 140 -16.55 5.91 7.92
CA GLU A 140 -17.03 7.27 7.65
C GLU A 140 -16.24 7.92 6.52
N THR A 141 -14.91 7.86 6.57
CA THR A 141 -14.03 8.37 5.50
C THR A 141 -14.35 7.69 4.16
N LEU A 142 -14.56 6.37 4.16
CA LEU A 142 -14.88 5.61 2.96
C LEU A 142 -16.22 6.01 2.35
N TYR A 143 -17.25 6.23 3.18
CA TYR A 143 -18.56 6.68 2.70
C TYR A 143 -18.53 8.11 2.18
N LEU A 144 -17.82 9.03 2.83
CA LEU A 144 -17.65 10.41 2.34
C LEU A 144 -16.98 10.45 0.96
N MET A 145 -15.98 9.60 0.73
CA MET A 145 -15.34 9.49 -0.58
C MET A 145 -16.26 8.88 -1.64
N LEU A 146 -17.11 7.91 -1.26
CA LEU A 146 -18.11 7.34 -2.16
C LEU A 146 -19.17 8.37 -2.55
N ASP A 147 -19.65 9.17 -1.59
CA ASP A 147 -20.61 10.25 -1.84
C ASP A 147 -20.02 11.30 -2.79
N ALA A 148 -18.77 11.71 -2.57
CA ALA A 148 -18.06 12.62 -3.46
C ALA A 148 -17.90 12.05 -4.89
N LEU A 149 -17.57 10.75 -5.00
CA LEU A 149 -17.43 10.08 -6.29
C LEU A 149 -18.77 10.05 -7.04
N THR A 150 -19.85 9.66 -6.35
CA THR A 150 -21.18 9.55 -6.96
C THR A 150 -21.71 10.91 -7.40
N ALA A 151 -21.58 11.94 -6.56
CA ALA A 151 -21.95 13.32 -6.90
C ALA A 151 -21.17 13.86 -8.13
N SER A 152 -19.87 13.56 -8.23
CA SER A 152 -19.06 14.00 -9.38
C SER A 152 -19.51 13.36 -10.70
N ARG A 153 -20.01 12.12 -10.65
CA ARG A 153 -20.50 11.40 -11.82
C ARG A 153 -21.88 11.87 -12.28
N GLU A 154 -22.75 12.22 -11.35
CA GLU A 154 -24.06 12.81 -11.67
C GLU A 154 -23.92 14.19 -12.33
N THR A 155 -22.91 14.97 -11.94
CA THR A 155 -22.63 16.29 -12.54
C THR A 155 -22.04 16.17 -13.96
N ALA A 156 -21.44 15.02 -14.29
CA ALA A 156 -20.78 14.77 -15.57
C ALA A 156 -21.68 14.07 -16.61
N ALA A 157 -22.90 13.66 -16.23
CA ALA A 157 -23.89 12.98 -17.07
C ALA A 157 -24.93 13.97 -17.63
#